data_AF-A0A260QS60-F1
#
_entry.id   AF-A0A260QS60-F1
#
_cell.length_a   1.000
_cell.length_b   1.000
_cell.length_c   1.000
_cell.angle_alpha   90.00
_cell.angle_beta   90.00
_cell.angle_gamma   90.00
#
_symmetry.space_group_name_H-M   'P 1'
#
loop_
_entity.id
_entity.type
_entity.pdbx_description
1 polymer ?
#
loop_
_entity_poly.entity_id
_entity_poly.type
_entity_poly.pdbx_seq_one_letter_code
_entity_poly.pdbx_strand_id
1 'polypeptide(L)'
;MSERLWYVSYGSNLLRERFYTYLTGSDEHSEFGAHPPAPTSSLPAEQRWLWIDHALYFAGVSRRWTGASAFVSTTVDPTNRSVAHGYLIERAQFAHLAAVENVVAAIDVGATESLAVGQWSQLEVDREGESFHGKYDALLRLPDIDGIPAFTLTSSIVREPGAPSSRYRSTIRRGLLSAALDQDVDAYLEAAIERSAKLTSAHRGSSSAAARCSPTTEMQ
;
A
#
# COMPACT_ATOMS: atom_id res chain seq x y z
N MET A 1 14.59 6.63 -20.36
CA MET A 1 13.96 5.97 -19.21
C MET A 1 14.21 6.84 -18.00
N SER A 2 13.20 7.19 -17.21
CA SER A 2 13.41 8.07 -16.05
C SER A 2 14.00 7.26 -14.90
N GLU A 3 15.14 7.72 -14.37
CA GLU A 3 15.74 7.24 -13.11
C GLU A 3 14.84 7.53 -11.91
N ARG A 4 13.89 8.47 -12.05
CA ARG A 4 12.94 8.85 -11.01
C ARG A 4 11.51 8.45 -11.36
N LEU A 5 10.75 8.15 -10.31
CA LEU A 5 9.33 7.86 -10.37
C LEU A 5 8.63 8.46 -9.15
N TRP A 6 7.31 8.60 -9.22
CA TRP A 6 6.52 8.99 -8.07
C TRP A 6 6.11 7.76 -7.26
N TYR A 7 6.57 7.69 -6.01
CA TYR A 7 5.99 6.80 -5.01
C TYR A 7 4.76 7.48 -4.39
N VAL A 8 3.59 6.89 -4.58
CA VAL A 8 2.32 7.42 -4.09
C VAL A 8 1.87 6.65 -2.86
N SER A 9 2.00 7.28 -1.70
CA SER A 9 1.57 6.69 -0.43
C SER A 9 0.12 7.03 -0.10
N TYR A 10 -0.61 6.09 0.48
CA TYR A 10 -1.99 6.27 0.97
C TYR A 10 -2.15 5.86 2.45
N GLY A 11 -1.09 5.35 3.06
CA GLY A 11 -1.09 4.79 4.41
C GLY A 11 -0.29 5.63 5.40
N SER A 12 0.45 5.00 6.30
CA SER A 12 1.24 5.74 7.30
C SER A 12 2.38 6.57 6.70
N ASN A 13 2.83 6.28 5.47
CA ASN A 13 3.79 7.11 4.73
C ASN A 13 3.16 8.40 4.15
N LEU A 14 1.87 8.67 4.39
CA LEU A 14 1.30 10.01 4.25
C LEU A 14 2.04 11.02 5.15
N LEU A 15 2.52 10.56 6.31
CA LEU A 15 3.36 11.36 7.20
C LEU A 15 4.80 11.38 6.70
N ARG A 16 5.30 12.58 6.35
CA ARG A 16 6.64 12.74 5.74
C ARG A 16 7.78 12.24 6.62
N GLU A 17 7.76 12.55 7.92
CA GLU A 17 8.83 12.13 8.83
C GLU A 17 8.91 10.61 8.97
N ARG A 18 7.77 9.91 8.83
CA ARG A 18 7.78 8.44 8.72
C ARG A 18 8.40 8.00 7.41
N PHE A 19 7.96 8.56 6.28
CA PHE A 19 8.48 8.13 4.99
C PHE A 19 10.00 8.35 4.90
N TYR A 20 10.51 9.44 5.46
CA TYR A 20 11.94 9.74 5.42
C TYR A 20 12.80 8.69 6.10
N THR A 21 12.29 7.96 7.11
CA THR A 21 13.06 6.86 7.73
C THR A 21 13.36 5.72 6.76
N TYR A 22 12.57 5.54 5.69
CA TYR A 22 12.86 4.56 4.64
C TYR A 22 14.03 5.00 3.74
N LEU A 23 14.29 6.31 3.66
CA LEU A 23 15.35 6.88 2.83
C LEU A 23 16.64 7.06 3.63
N THR A 24 16.55 7.71 4.79
CA THR A 24 17.71 8.08 5.61
C THR A 24 18.09 7.01 6.63
N GLY A 25 17.24 6.01 6.84
CA GLY A 25 17.38 5.03 7.91
C GLY A 25 16.91 5.58 9.26
N SER A 26 16.77 4.68 10.23
CA SER A 26 16.45 4.98 11.63
C SER A 26 16.85 3.81 12.54
N ASP A 27 17.09 4.10 13.82
CA ASP A 27 17.44 3.10 14.84
C ASP A 27 16.20 2.56 15.59
N GLU A 28 16.43 1.69 16.57
CA GLU A 28 15.41 1.09 17.43
C GLU A 28 14.66 2.08 18.32
N HIS A 29 15.23 3.27 18.56
CA HIS A 29 14.63 4.31 19.40
C HIS A 29 13.66 5.21 18.63
N SER A 30 13.67 5.13 17.29
CA SER A 30 12.72 5.80 16.42
C SER A 30 11.26 5.46 16.74
N GLU A 31 10.37 6.46 16.72
CA GLU A 31 8.93 6.26 16.87
C GLU A 31 8.33 5.36 15.76
N PHE A 32 9.06 5.16 14.66
CA PHE A 32 8.66 4.32 13.54
C PHE A 32 9.36 2.95 13.50
N GLY A 33 10.26 2.71 14.48
CA GLY A 33 11.14 1.55 14.54
C GLY A 33 12.31 1.62 13.55
N ALA A 34 13.24 0.68 13.67
CA ALA A 34 14.45 0.66 12.88
C ALA A 34 14.17 0.43 11.38
N HIS A 35 14.91 1.15 10.54
CA HIS A 35 14.91 0.99 9.08
C HIS A 35 16.35 1.10 8.56
N PRO A 36 16.77 0.20 7.66
CA PRO A 36 18.01 0.40 6.94
C PRO A 36 17.89 1.62 6.02
N PRO A 37 18.97 2.43 5.86
CA PRO A 37 18.97 3.52 4.90
C PRO A 37 18.86 2.99 3.47
N ALA A 38 18.26 3.79 2.59
CA ALA A 38 18.22 3.48 1.17
C ALA A 38 19.63 3.60 0.53
N PRO A 39 19.86 2.99 -0.65
CA PRO A 39 21.14 3.10 -1.36
C PRO A 39 21.61 4.54 -1.55
N THR A 40 20.66 5.46 -1.76
CA THR A 40 20.85 6.90 -1.72
C THR A 40 19.94 7.51 -0.66
N SER A 41 20.49 8.32 0.23
CA SER A 41 19.75 8.95 1.35
C SER A 41 19.18 10.33 1.01
N SER A 42 19.12 10.67 -0.28
CA SER A 42 18.52 11.93 -0.75
C SER A 42 17.03 11.97 -0.37
N LEU A 43 16.58 13.13 0.11
CA LEU A 43 15.15 13.37 0.32
C LEU A 43 14.41 13.45 -1.02
N PRO A 44 13.07 13.27 -1.02
CA PRO A 44 12.28 13.35 -2.24
C PRO A 44 12.51 14.69 -2.95
N ALA A 45 12.77 14.64 -4.25
CA ALA A 45 13.01 15.83 -5.05
C ALA A 45 11.79 16.77 -5.05
N GLU A 46 10.60 16.17 -5.04
CA GLU A 46 9.32 16.86 -4.99
C GLU A 46 8.28 16.06 -4.21
N GLN A 47 7.23 16.74 -3.76
CA GLN A 47 6.10 16.19 -3.03
C GLN A 47 4.79 16.75 -3.59
N ARG A 48 3.73 15.92 -3.60
CA ARG A 48 2.38 16.31 -4.05
C ARG A 48 1.31 15.62 -3.23
N TRP A 49 0.31 16.37 -2.79
CA TRP A 49 -0.95 15.80 -2.31
C TRP A 49 -1.89 15.58 -3.50
N LEU A 50 -2.54 14.43 -3.54
CA LEU A 50 -3.41 14.04 -4.65
C LEU A 50 -4.51 13.09 -4.20
N TRP A 51 -5.48 12.89 -5.08
CA TRP A 51 -6.49 11.85 -4.95
C TRP A 51 -6.20 10.74 -5.95
N ILE A 52 -6.29 9.49 -5.50
CA ILE A 52 -6.25 8.31 -6.35
C ILE A 52 -7.61 7.64 -6.39
N ASP A 53 -8.01 7.16 -7.55
CA ASP A 53 -9.31 6.49 -7.76
C ASP A 53 -9.23 5.02 -7.33
N HIS A 54 -8.63 4.74 -6.18
CA HIS A 54 -8.47 3.41 -5.63
C HIS A 54 -8.88 3.44 -4.16
N ALA A 55 -9.83 2.58 -3.80
CA ALA A 55 -10.44 2.60 -2.47
C ALA A 55 -9.48 2.11 -1.38
N LEU A 56 -9.21 2.97 -0.39
CA LEU A 56 -8.49 2.62 0.83
C LEU A 56 -9.34 1.71 1.70
N TYR A 57 -8.71 0.66 2.22
CA TYR A 57 -9.25 -0.24 3.23
C TYR A 57 -8.16 -0.73 4.18
N PHE A 58 -8.57 -1.28 5.32
CA PHE A 58 -7.72 -1.82 6.37
C PHE A 58 -7.90 -3.33 6.49
N ALA A 59 -6.79 -4.07 6.41
CA ALA A 59 -6.81 -5.53 6.46
C ALA A 59 -5.54 -6.14 7.07
N GLY A 60 -5.61 -7.45 7.33
CA GLY A 60 -4.52 -8.25 7.88
C GLY A 60 -4.13 -7.85 9.30
N VAL A 61 -2.98 -8.34 9.75
CA VAL A 61 -2.40 -8.01 11.06
C VAL A 61 -0.95 -7.56 10.86
N SER A 62 -0.62 -6.36 11.35
CA SER A 62 0.74 -5.85 11.39
C SER A 62 1.36 -6.06 12.77
N ARG A 63 2.57 -6.63 12.84
CA ARG A 63 3.35 -6.69 14.08
C ARG A 63 3.75 -5.31 14.58
N ARG A 64 4.23 -4.44 13.69
CA ARG A 64 4.66 -3.07 14.03
C ARG A 64 3.52 -2.22 14.59
N TRP A 65 2.33 -2.38 14.01
CA TRP A 65 1.18 -1.56 14.37
C TRP A 65 0.19 -2.24 15.30
N THR A 66 0.36 -3.53 15.58
CA THR A 66 -0.56 -4.34 16.41
C THR A 66 -2.04 -4.20 15.99
N GLY A 67 -2.28 -4.12 14.67
CA GLY A 67 -3.59 -3.94 14.05
C GLY A 67 -3.53 -4.01 12.53
N ALA A 68 -4.65 -3.76 11.85
CA ALA A 68 -4.74 -3.84 10.40
C ALA A 68 -3.91 -2.74 9.70
N SER A 69 -3.29 -3.10 8.56
CA SER A 69 -2.55 -2.17 7.70
C SER A 69 -3.46 -1.59 6.62
N ALA A 70 -3.11 -0.41 6.12
CA ALA A 70 -3.75 0.21 4.98
C ALA A 70 -3.39 -0.51 3.67
N PHE A 71 -4.37 -0.69 2.79
CA PHE A 71 -4.24 -1.15 1.41
C PHE A 71 -5.17 -0.33 0.51
N VAL A 72 -4.91 -0.32 -0.80
CA VAL A 72 -5.84 0.24 -1.79
C VAL A 72 -6.24 -0.86 -2.75
N SER A 73 -7.49 -0.83 -3.21
CA SER A 73 -7.96 -1.78 -4.22
C SER A 73 -7.09 -1.70 -5.48
N THR A 74 -6.76 -2.84 -6.09
CA THR A 74 -6.14 -2.88 -7.42
C THR A 74 -7.13 -2.49 -8.53
N THR A 75 -8.43 -2.50 -8.22
CA THR A 75 -9.50 -2.04 -9.12
C THR A 75 -9.74 -0.55 -8.95
N VAL A 76 -9.83 0.16 -10.07
CA VAL A 76 -10.19 1.59 -10.12
C VAL A 76 -11.64 1.78 -9.68
N ASP A 77 -11.87 2.72 -8.76
CA ASP A 77 -13.17 3.14 -8.26
C ASP A 77 -13.18 4.66 -7.99
N PRO A 78 -13.62 5.48 -8.96
CA PRO A 78 -13.70 6.93 -8.82
C PRO A 78 -14.74 7.40 -7.78
N THR A 79 -15.62 6.51 -7.31
CA THR A 79 -16.62 6.83 -6.28
C THR A 79 -16.05 6.68 -4.86
N ASN A 80 -14.97 5.92 -4.70
CA ASN A 80 -14.28 5.69 -3.44
C ASN A 80 -12.80 6.08 -3.55
N ARG A 81 -12.56 7.36 -3.81
CA ARG A 81 -11.20 7.90 -3.94
C ARG A 81 -10.47 7.92 -2.60
N SER A 82 -9.15 7.89 -2.65
CA SER A 82 -8.28 7.96 -1.47
C SER A 82 -7.32 9.12 -1.57
N VAL A 83 -7.10 9.79 -0.44
CA VAL A 83 -6.04 10.79 -0.31
C VAL A 83 -4.71 10.08 -0.36
N ALA A 84 -3.78 10.66 -1.13
CA ALA A 84 -2.43 10.18 -1.24
C ALA A 84 -1.41 11.32 -1.14
N HIS A 85 -0.19 10.94 -0.75
CA HIS A 85 0.99 11.79 -0.74
C HIS A 85 2.03 11.17 -1.66
N GLY A 86 2.27 11.81 -2.79
CA GLY A 86 3.28 11.46 -3.78
C GLY A 86 4.65 12.02 -3.41
N TYR A 87 5.68 11.21 -3.58
CA TYR A 87 7.09 11.56 -3.40
C TYR A 87 7.88 11.22 -4.67
N LEU A 88 8.52 12.20 -5.28
CA LEU A 88 9.38 11.98 -6.44
C LEU A 88 10.76 11.48 -5.95
N ILE A 89 11.04 10.20 -6.20
CA ILE A 89 12.22 9.50 -5.69
C ILE A 89 12.94 8.74 -6.80
N GLU A 90 14.17 8.31 -6.52
CA GLU A 90 14.91 7.43 -7.41
C GLU A 90 14.29 6.02 -7.44
N ARG A 91 14.35 5.36 -8.59
CA ARG A 91 13.90 3.98 -8.78
C ARG A 91 14.54 3.01 -7.77
N ALA A 92 15.83 3.20 -7.48
CA ALA A 92 16.55 2.39 -6.49
C ALA A 92 16.01 2.60 -5.07
N GLN A 93 15.59 3.82 -4.71
CA GLN A 93 14.93 4.10 -3.42
C GLN A 93 13.55 3.45 -3.35
N PHE A 94 12.82 3.42 -4.45
CA PHE A 94 11.52 2.73 -4.53
C PHE A 94 11.67 1.21 -4.37
N ALA A 95 12.65 0.60 -5.05
CA ALA A 95 12.97 -0.83 -4.89
C ALA A 95 13.36 -1.16 -3.45
N HIS A 96 14.19 -0.31 -2.82
CA HIS A 96 14.54 -0.42 -1.40
C HIS A 96 13.31 -0.36 -0.49
N LEU A 97 12.43 0.63 -0.69
CA LEU A 97 11.18 0.74 0.06
C LEU A 97 10.33 -0.53 -0.08
N ALA A 98 10.20 -1.07 -1.30
CA ALA A 98 9.44 -2.27 -1.57
C ALA A 98 10.00 -3.48 -0.81
N ALA A 99 11.33 -3.63 -0.79
CA ALA A 99 12.02 -4.69 -0.07
C ALA A 99 11.82 -4.58 1.45
N VAL A 100 11.96 -3.37 2.01
CA VAL A 100 11.75 -3.13 3.44
C VAL A 100 10.29 -3.37 3.85
N GLU A 101 9.31 -2.93 3.07
CA GLU A 101 7.88 -3.15 3.35
C GLU A 101 7.48 -4.64 3.32
N ASN A 102 8.20 -5.45 2.55
CA ASN A 102 7.95 -6.89 2.41
C ASN A 102 8.91 -7.78 3.21
N VAL A 103 9.89 -7.19 3.93
CA VAL A 103 10.88 -7.89 4.76
C VAL A 103 11.73 -8.88 3.93
N VAL A 104 12.20 -8.42 2.77
CA VAL A 104 13.09 -9.19 1.88
C VAL A 104 14.37 -8.40 1.58
N ALA A 105 15.41 -9.10 1.12
CA ALA A 105 16.71 -8.47 0.87
C ALA A 105 16.70 -7.52 -0.35
N ALA A 106 15.95 -7.88 -1.39
CA ALA A 106 15.80 -7.09 -2.60
C ALA A 106 14.47 -7.43 -3.30
N ILE A 107 13.96 -6.48 -4.08
CA ILE A 107 12.82 -6.67 -4.97
C ILE A 107 13.17 -6.08 -6.33
N ASP A 108 12.92 -6.84 -7.39
CA ASP A 108 12.93 -6.30 -8.75
C ASP A 108 11.64 -5.51 -9.00
N VAL A 109 11.82 -4.27 -9.48
CA VAL A 109 10.74 -3.38 -9.88
C VAL A 109 10.74 -3.11 -11.38
N GLY A 110 11.41 -3.95 -12.20
CA GLY A 110 11.50 -3.80 -13.66
C GLY A 110 10.14 -3.69 -14.36
N ALA A 111 9.08 -4.28 -13.81
CA ALA A 111 7.71 -4.14 -14.33
C ALA A 111 7.21 -2.68 -14.42
N THR A 112 7.77 -1.76 -13.63
CA THR A 112 7.51 -0.31 -13.76
C THR A 112 7.85 0.28 -15.14
N GLU A 113 8.63 -0.41 -15.96
CA GLU A 113 9.00 0.03 -17.30
C GLU A 113 7.93 -0.24 -18.36
N SER A 114 7.08 -1.25 -18.12
CA SER A 114 6.15 -1.79 -19.11
C SER A 114 4.68 -1.70 -18.68
N LEU A 115 4.39 -1.52 -17.38
CA LEU A 115 3.02 -1.41 -16.87
C LEU A 115 2.29 -0.18 -17.43
N ALA A 116 1.14 -0.41 -18.05
CA ALA A 116 0.21 0.64 -18.44
C ALA A 116 -0.57 1.17 -17.23
N VAL A 117 -1.07 2.41 -17.32
CA VAL A 117 -1.88 3.04 -16.26
C VAL A 117 -3.08 2.16 -15.89
N GLY A 118 -3.27 1.93 -14.60
CA GLY A 118 -4.34 1.08 -14.05
C GLY A 118 -3.99 -0.41 -13.99
N GLN A 119 -2.87 -0.84 -14.58
CA GLN A 119 -2.38 -2.22 -14.44
C GLN A 119 -1.54 -2.39 -13.17
N TRP A 120 -1.43 -3.63 -12.73
CA TRP A 120 -0.52 -4.02 -11.66
C TRP A 120 0.23 -5.30 -12.03
N SER A 121 1.40 -5.47 -11.44
CA SER A 121 2.19 -6.72 -11.49
C SER A 121 2.37 -7.24 -10.08
N GLN A 122 2.35 -8.56 -9.94
CA GLN A 122 2.79 -9.19 -8.70
C GLN A 122 4.31 -9.03 -8.59
N LEU A 123 4.78 -8.71 -7.38
CA LEU A 123 6.20 -8.70 -7.03
C LEU A 123 6.62 -10.10 -6.62
N GLU A 124 7.84 -10.50 -6.99
CA GLU A 124 8.44 -11.75 -6.54
C GLU A 124 8.89 -11.62 -5.09
N VAL A 125 7.95 -11.87 -4.19
CA VAL A 125 8.19 -11.94 -2.74
C VAL A 125 7.80 -13.31 -2.25
N ASP A 126 8.69 -13.94 -1.49
CA ASP A 126 8.37 -15.21 -0.86
C ASP A 126 7.24 -15.01 0.15
N ARG A 127 6.14 -15.74 -0.06
CA ARG A 127 4.97 -15.75 0.82
C ARG A 127 5.01 -16.95 1.78
N GLU A 128 5.94 -17.89 1.57
CA GLU A 128 6.12 -19.04 2.44
C GLU A 128 6.81 -18.58 3.72
N GLY A 129 6.04 -18.45 4.79
CA GLY A 129 6.55 -17.97 6.07
C GLY A 129 5.50 -17.27 6.92
N GLU A 130 5.95 -16.29 7.71
CA GLU A 130 5.09 -15.60 8.66
C GLU A 130 4.08 -14.69 7.93
N SER A 131 2.86 -14.58 8.46
CA SER A 131 1.69 -13.92 7.83
C SER A 131 1.82 -12.42 7.49
N PHE A 132 2.96 -11.80 7.78
CA PHE A 132 3.26 -10.39 7.50
C PHE A 132 4.34 -10.18 6.43
N HIS A 133 5.02 -11.24 5.99
CA HIS A 133 5.93 -11.18 4.84
C HIS A 133 5.12 -11.03 3.55
N GLY A 134 5.65 -10.31 2.56
CA GLY A 134 5.03 -10.22 1.24
C GLY A 134 3.61 -9.65 1.23
N LYS A 135 3.26 -8.77 2.19
CA LYS A 135 1.90 -8.21 2.27
C LYS A 135 1.62 -7.15 1.20
N TYR A 136 2.66 -6.47 0.73
CA TYR A 136 2.59 -5.45 -0.30
C TYR A 136 3.20 -5.99 -1.59
N ASP A 137 2.61 -7.06 -2.11
CA ASP A 137 3.09 -7.86 -3.24
C ASP A 137 2.50 -7.45 -4.60
N ALA A 138 1.73 -6.37 -4.67
CA ALA A 138 1.24 -5.82 -5.93
C ALA A 138 1.84 -4.43 -6.17
N LEU A 139 2.60 -4.31 -7.26
CA LEU A 139 3.05 -3.05 -7.83
C LEU A 139 1.95 -2.49 -8.74
N LEU A 140 1.30 -1.41 -8.34
CA LEU A 140 0.19 -0.80 -9.07
C LEU A 140 0.65 0.48 -9.76
N ARG A 141 0.36 0.59 -11.06
CA ARG A 141 0.62 1.77 -11.89
C ARG A 141 -0.56 2.75 -11.81
N LEU A 142 -0.30 3.96 -11.34
CA LEU A 142 -1.27 5.07 -11.26
C LEU A 142 -1.12 6.03 -12.45
N PRO A 143 -2.00 7.02 -12.67
CA PRO A 143 -1.75 8.07 -13.67
C PRO A 143 -0.45 8.84 -13.43
N ASP A 144 0.17 9.36 -14.49
CA ASP A 144 1.39 10.15 -14.38
C ASP A 144 1.17 11.43 -13.58
N ILE A 145 2.20 11.84 -12.85
CA ILE A 145 2.24 13.12 -12.13
C ILE A 145 3.32 13.96 -12.81
N ASP A 146 2.94 15.10 -13.37
CA ASP A 146 3.82 16.00 -14.11
C ASP A 146 4.59 15.28 -15.25
N GLY A 147 3.92 14.32 -15.91
CA GLY A 147 4.50 13.52 -17.01
C GLY A 147 5.48 12.42 -16.56
N ILE A 148 5.60 12.17 -15.26
CA ILE A 148 6.48 11.15 -14.68
C ILE A 148 5.63 9.97 -14.17
N PRO A 149 6.03 8.71 -14.43
CA PRO A 149 5.33 7.52 -13.96
C PRO A 149 5.12 7.49 -12.44
N ALA A 150 3.91 7.13 -12.02
CA ALA A 150 3.54 7.03 -10.62
C ALA A 150 3.14 5.60 -10.25
N PHE A 151 3.59 5.16 -9.08
CA PHE A 151 3.41 3.81 -8.59
C PHE A 151 3.03 3.80 -7.11
N THR A 152 2.30 2.77 -6.73
CA THR A 152 2.10 2.42 -5.33
C THR A 152 2.28 0.93 -5.13
N LEU A 153 2.40 0.52 -3.87
CA LEU A 153 2.45 -0.88 -3.46
C LEU A 153 1.17 -1.21 -2.72
N THR A 154 0.54 -2.33 -3.05
CA THR A 154 -0.63 -2.85 -2.34
C THR A 154 -0.60 -4.38 -2.34
N SER A 155 -1.70 -5.06 -2.04
CA SER A 155 -1.74 -6.52 -2.09
C SER A 155 -2.40 -7.04 -3.36
N SER A 156 -1.86 -8.14 -3.91
CA SER A 156 -2.43 -8.87 -5.05
C SER A 156 -3.74 -9.60 -4.69
N ILE A 157 -4.00 -9.78 -3.39
CA ILE A 157 -5.19 -10.44 -2.86
C ILE A 157 -5.94 -9.51 -1.92
N VAL A 158 -7.26 -9.65 -1.88
CA VAL A 158 -8.06 -9.05 -0.82
C VAL A 158 -7.75 -9.80 0.47
N ARG A 159 -7.30 -9.05 1.48
CA ARG A 159 -6.95 -9.59 2.81
C ARG A 159 -8.13 -9.47 3.76
N GLU A 160 -8.19 -10.35 4.75
CA GLU A 160 -9.22 -10.31 5.78
C GLU A 160 -9.26 -8.92 6.45
N PRO A 161 -10.41 -8.22 6.39
CA PRO A 161 -10.50 -6.89 6.94
C PRO A 161 -10.30 -6.86 8.46
N GLY A 162 -9.80 -5.73 8.95
CA GLY A 162 -9.57 -5.54 10.37
C GLY A 162 -9.50 -4.07 10.74
N ALA A 163 -9.59 -3.78 12.04
CA ALA A 163 -9.44 -2.43 12.54
C ALA A 163 -7.94 -2.05 12.66
N PRO A 164 -7.55 -0.84 12.22
CA PRO A 164 -6.23 -0.32 12.52
C PRO A 164 -6.10 -0.05 14.03
N SER A 165 -4.89 -0.16 14.58
CA SER A 165 -4.67 0.27 15.97
C SER A 165 -4.78 1.79 16.11
N SER A 166 -5.02 2.25 17.33
CA SER A 166 -5.06 3.68 17.65
C SER A 166 -3.76 4.40 17.27
N ARG A 167 -2.60 3.76 17.53
CA ARG A 167 -1.28 4.29 17.15
C ARG A 167 -1.15 4.44 15.63
N TYR A 168 -1.55 3.43 14.87
CA TYR A 168 -1.48 3.48 13.40
C TYR A 168 -2.41 4.53 12.81
N ARG A 169 -3.66 4.57 13.28
CA ARG A 169 -4.65 5.60 12.92
C ARG A 169 -4.11 7.01 13.21
N SER A 170 -3.48 7.21 14.37
CA SER A 170 -2.87 8.50 14.74
C SER A 170 -1.75 8.92 13.79
N THR A 171 -0.88 7.99 13.36
CA THR A 171 0.17 8.29 12.37
C THR A 171 -0.43 8.72 11.03
N ILE A 172 -1.44 8.01 10.53
CA ILE A 172 -2.12 8.37 9.28
C ILE A 172 -2.80 9.75 9.43
N ARG A 173 -3.49 9.97 10.56
CA ARG A 173 -4.14 11.25 10.88
C ARG A 173 -3.16 12.42 10.91
N ARG A 174 -1.97 12.26 11.53
CA ARG A 174 -0.90 13.28 11.50
C ARG A 174 -0.49 13.63 10.06
N GLY A 175 -0.36 12.62 9.20
CA GLY A 175 -0.06 12.83 7.78
C GLY A 175 -1.15 13.63 7.09
N LEU A 176 -2.41 13.19 7.21
CA LEU A 176 -3.56 13.87 6.60
C LEU A 176 -3.75 15.31 7.09
N LEU A 177 -3.53 15.58 8.38
CA LEU A 177 -3.62 16.94 8.94
C LEU A 177 -2.49 17.86 8.46
N SER A 178 -1.36 17.30 8.01
CA SER A 178 -0.28 18.08 7.40
C SER A 178 -0.60 18.47 5.94
N ALA A 179 -1.63 17.87 5.35
CA ALA A 179 -2.13 18.22 4.04
C ALA A 179 -3.06 19.43 4.15
N ALA A 180 -2.95 20.37 3.20
CA ALA A 180 -3.93 21.45 3.06
C ALA A 180 -5.18 20.94 2.33
N LEU A 181 -5.85 19.94 2.91
CA LEU A 181 -7.07 19.34 2.37
C LEU A 181 -8.29 19.99 3.01
N ASP A 182 -9.29 20.31 2.18
CA ASP A 182 -10.62 20.72 2.64
C ASP A 182 -11.46 19.48 2.96
N GLN A 183 -11.05 18.76 4.01
CA GLN A 183 -11.70 17.52 4.43
C GLN A 183 -11.61 17.30 5.93
N ASP A 184 -12.70 16.83 6.53
CA ASP A 184 -12.67 16.27 7.88
C ASP A 184 -11.88 14.94 7.89
N VAL A 185 -10.68 15.00 8.44
CA VAL A 185 -9.74 13.87 8.52
C VAL A 185 -10.31 12.70 9.33
N ASP A 186 -11.06 12.98 10.40
CA ASP A 186 -11.60 11.93 11.24
C ASP A 186 -12.76 11.23 10.55
N ALA A 187 -13.65 11.98 9.89
CA ALA A 187 -14.70 11.43 9.06
C ALA A 187 -14.15 10.61 7.88
N TYR A 188 -13.08 11.07 7.24
CA TYR A 188 -12.40 10.33 6.17
C TYR A 188 -11.90 8.96 6.63
N LEU A 189 -11.21 8.92 7.77
CA LEU A 189 -10.67 7.68 8.32
C LEU A 189 -11.77 6.73 8.77
N GLU A 190 -12.84 7.24 9.36
CA GLU A 190 -13.98 6.42 9.78
C GLU A 190 -14.66 5.79 8.56
N ALA A 191 -14.87 6.55 7.48
CA ALA A 191 -15.43 6.01 6.23
C ALA A 191 -14.55 4.90 5.62
N ALA A 192 -13.23 5.02 5.70
CA ALA A 192 -12.30 3.96 5.25
C ALA A 192 -12.37 2.71 6.13
N ILE A 193 -12.53 2.87 7.45
CA ILE A 193 -12.71 1.75 8.39
C ILE A 193 -14.05 1.03 8.12
N GLU A 194 -15.14 1.78 7.95
CA GLU A 194 -16.45 1.21 7.61
C GLU A 194 -16.44 0.46 6.28
N ARG A 195 -15.76 1.00 5.27
CA ARG A 195 -15.58 0.33 3.97
C ARG A 195 -14.89 -1.03 4.13
N SER A 196 -13.90 -1.10 5.01
CA SER A 196 -13.17 -2.32 5.33
C SER A 196 -14.12 -3.41 5.86
N ALA A 197 -15.04 -3.04 6.76
CA ALA A 197 -16.05 -3.97 7.28
C ALA A 197 -17.05 -4.46 6.21
N LYS A 198 -17.38 -3.62 5.21
CA LYS A 198 -18.29 -3.99 4.11
C LYS A 198 -17.64 -5.00 3.16
N LEU A 199 -16.35 -4.89 2.89
CA LEU A 199 -15.58 -5.89 2.12
C LEU A 199 -15.66 -7.30 2.76
N THR A 200 -15.78 -7.37 4.09
CA THR A 200 -16.00 -8.62 4.85
C THR A 200 -17.35 -9.29 4.53
N SER A 201 -18.42 -8.50 4.38
CA SER A 201 -19.77 -9.04 4.12
C SER A 201 -19.93 -9.57 2.69
N ALA A 202 -19.31 -8.93 1.71
CA ALA A 202 -19.39 -9.32 0.30
C ALA A 202 -18.63 -10.64 0.02
N HIS A 203 -17.46 -10.84 0.63
CA HIS A 203 -16.67 -12.08 0.45
C HIS A 203 -17.33 -13.30 1.11
N ARG A 204 -18.02 -13.13 2.26
CA ARG A 204 -18.78 -14.23 2.88
C ARG A 204 -19.96 -14.70 2.03
N GLY A 205 -20.61 -13.81 1.28
CA GLY A 205 -21.71 -14.15 0.36
C GLY A 205 -21.25 -14.89 -0.90
N SER A 206 -20.06 -14.55 -1.43
CA SER A 206 -19.51 -15.22 -2.62
C SER A 206 -18.96 -16.61 -2.33
N SER A 207 -18.52 -16.90 -1.11
CA SER A 207 -17.98 -18.21 -0.72
C SER A 207 -19.06 -19.30 -0.60
N SER A 208 -20.35 -18.97 -0.53
CA SER A 208 -21.43 -19.97 -0.37
C SER A 208 -21.98 -20.50 -1.71
N ALA A 209 -21.56 -19.96 -2.86
CA ALA A 209 -22.09 -20.34 -4.17
C ALA A 209 -21.20 -21.30 -4.97
N ALA A 210 -19.93 -21.51 -4.57
CA ALA A 210 -18.96 -22.28 -5.34
C ALA A 210 -18.83 -23.77 -4.96
N ALA A 211 -19.69 -24.29 -4.07
CA ALA A 211 -19.65 -25.70 -3.66
C ALA A 211 -20.88 -26.47 -4.16
N ARG A 212 -20.94 -26.74 -5.48
CA ARG A 212 -21.78 -27.81 -6.06
C ARG A 212 -21.42 -28.06 -7.53
N CYS A 213 -20.33 -28.77 -7.76
CA CYS A 213 -20.18 -29.57 -8.97
C CYS A 213 -19.27 -30.76 -8.65
N SER A 214 -19.87 -31.88 -8.26
CA SER A 214 -19.19 -33.17 -8.15
C SER A 214 -19.17 -33.83 -9.53
N PRO A 215 -18.04 -34.39 -10.00
CA PRO A 215 -18.04 -35.21 -11.20
C PRO A 215 -18.49 -36.63 -10.84
N THR A 216 -19.44 -37.13 -11.63
CA THR A 216 -19.92 -38.51 -11.63
C THR A 216 -18.79 -39.43 -12.08
N THR A 217 -18.48 -40.46 -11.28
CA THR A 217 -17.56 -41.54 -11.60
C THR A 217 -18.20 -42.47 -12.65
N GLU A 218 -17.61 -42.56 -13.84
CA GLU A 218 -17.84 -43.71 -14.74
C GLU A 218 -16.70 -44.72 -14.53
N MET A 219 -17.08 -45.94 -14.15
CA MET A 219 -16.20 -47.11 -14.13
C MET A 219 -16.15 -47.73 -15.53
N GLN A 220 -14.95 -48.09 -15.97
CA GLN A 220 -14.72 -49.23 -16.85
C GLN A 220 -13.85 -50.25 -16.11
#